data_AF-A0A812RM76-F1
#
_entry.id   AF-A0A812RM76-F1
#
_cell.length_a   1.000
_cell.length_b   1.000
_cell.length_c   1.000
_cell.angle_alpha   90.00
_cell.angle_beta   90.00
_cell.angle_gamma   90.00
#
_symmetry.space_group_name_H-M   'P 1'
#
loop_
_entity.id
_entity.type
_entity.pdbx_description
1 polymer ?
#
loop_
_entity_poly.entity_id
_entity_poly.type
_entity_poly.pdbx_seq_one_letter_code
_entity_poly.pdbx_strand_id
1 'polypeptide(L)'
;MAPDKSKKAKAHVVGPGAAARACLMPPTQDELAERPAKEKAGSDRPRAQLTTVPQTLAGTVIAAAGTVIAAVQLQQAKNDAERAKRDSERAFRESPEGRLQEAVRALMRPRIPTKMPKEQVVQRKVIADIKSRISSWEEHATVVTGRFGCGKSVAVQEALRGLPGTYVHTVENAEWKSTLYEKLHLDGPGMLEELFTRVATELVLDPEALSKVPILVLDIPRETTQGMSLVSNFAKEMSTDQMGSAVHVIVCASSAGTAMTFDAGGAPRQVNIWVEDLTEEEAQQMLELKGHAEDWKQFTAACGLNALDLAIACRDYTGPSFLETTRRQQEATAYEEALTFYKECKMQNVDTVSLVGANILEALLANRKREDGHGVGKPGTAAEPKEVTQWMRQKGCHPIIWHTTHKKYKFASERHAQAAAAILNRRRC
;
A
#
# COMPACT_ATOMS: atom_id res chain seq x y z
N MET A 1 -51.28 -41.71 20.74
CA MET A 1 -50.51 -42.94 20.48
C MET A 1 -49.22 -42.53 19.78
N ALA A 2 -48.08 -42.92 20.37
CA ALA A 2 -46.70 -42.71 19.91
C ALA A 2 -46.42 -43.49 18.60
N PRO A 3 -45.22 -43.48 17.96
CA PRO A 3 -43.86 -43.24 18.50
C PRO A 3 -42.99 -42.24 17.69
N ASP A 4 -42.07 -41.47 18.26
CA ASP A 4 -40.79 -41.78 18.95
C ASP A 4 -39.74 -42.49 18.09
N LYS A 5 -38.70 -41.74 17.69
CA LYS A 5 -37.36 -42.25 17.29
C LYS A 5 -36.25 -41.24 17.61
N SER A 6 -35.68 -41.40 18.81
CA SER A 6 -34.25 -41.60 19.08
C SER A 6 -33.20 -40.74 18.33
N LYS A 7 -32.65 -39.75 19.04
CA LYS A 7 -31.30 -39.20 18.78
C LYS A 7 -30.27 -39.90 19.67
N LYS A 8 -29.33 -40.62 19.03
CA LYS A 8 -28.13 -41.17 19.66
C LYS A 8 -27.05 -40.09 19.79
N ALA A 9 -26.47 -40.02 20.98
CA ALA A 9 -25.25 -39.31 21.30
C ALA A 9 -24.02 -39.96 20.64
N LYS A 10 -23.02 -39.14 20.28
CA LYS A 10 -21.61 -39.54 20.23
C LYS A 10 -20.78 -38.45 20.89
N ALA A 11 -20.21 -38.81 22.03
CA ALA A 11 -19.14 -38.10 22.69
C ALA A 11 -17.85 -38.23 21.87
N HIS A 12 -17.08 -37.15 21.77
CA HIS A 12 -15.65 -37.27 21.48
C HIS A 12 -14.83 -36.60 22.57
N VAL A 13 -13.99 -37.44 23.15
CA VAL A 13 -12.91 -37.22 24.10
C VAL A 13 -11.81 -36.42 23.46
N VAL A 14 -11.33 -35.35 24.11
CA VAL A 14 -9.93 -34.92 24.03
C VAL A 14 -9.49 -34.45 25.42
N GLY A 15 -8.68 -35.27 26.08
CA GLY A 15 -7.87 -34.90 27.24
C GLY A 15 -6.48 -34.43 26.80
N PRO A 16 -5.66 -33.93 27.74
CA PRO A 16 -4.76 -32.80 27.54
C PRO A 16 -3.33 -33.21 27.15
N GLY A 17 -2.68 -32.37 26.33
CA GLY A 17 -1.26 -32.48 26.01
C GLY A 17 -0.54 -31.18 26.34
N ALA A 18 -0.11 -31.04 27.60
CA ALA A 18 0.86 -30.05 28.02
C ALA A 18 2.26 -30.55 27.60
N ALA A 19 2.95 -29.80 26.74
CA ALA A 19 4.36 -30.01 26.45
C ALA A 19 5.17 -28.80 26.92
N ALA A 20 6.21 -29.10 27.68
CA ALA A 20 6.97 -28.20 28.50
C ALA A 20 7.76 -27.16 27.70
N ARG A 21 7.82 -25.96 28.31
CA ARG A 21 8.87 -24.96 28.15
C ARG A 21 10.24 -25.61 28.32
N ALA A 22 11.10 -25.46 27.32
CA ALA A 22 12.54 -25.57 27.49
C ALA A 22 13.16 -24.19 27.31
N CYS A 23 13.58 -23.59 28.44
CA CYS A 23 14.45 -22.44 28.47
C CYS A 23 15.83 -22.87 27.95
N LEU A 24 16.33 -22.21 26.91
CA LEU A 24 17.76 -22.18 26.60
C LEU A 24 18.20 -20.72 26.61
N MET A 25 18.87 -20.36 27.70
CA MET A 25 19.67 -19.15 27.81
C MET A 25 20.90 -19.26 26.86
N PRO A 26 21.44 -18.12 26.41
CA PRO A 26 22.53 -18.10 25.43
C PRO A 26 23.87 -18.48 26.07
N PRO A 27 24.81 -19.09 25.32
CA PRO A 27 26.18 -19.17 25.78
C PRO A 27 26.86 -17.80 25.68
N THR A 28 27.64 -17.56 26.73
CA THR A 28 28.47 -16.40 27.05
C THR A 28 29.56 -16.13 26.01
N GLN A 29 29.91 -14.84 25.89
CA GLN A 29 31.17 -14.37 25.32
C GLN A 29 32.34 -14.93 26.12
N ASP A 30 33.19 -15.74 25.46
CA ASP A 30 34.64 -15.81 25.67
C ASP A 30 35.18 -16.94 24.79
N GLU A 31 35.81 -16.60 23.67
CA GLU A 31 37.03 -17.29 23.25
C GLU A 31 37.83 -16.43 22.28
N LEU A 32 38.81 -15.76 22.86
CA LEU A 32 39.99 -15.23 22.21
C LEU A 32 40.84 -16.36 21.62
N ALA A 33 41.44 -16.04 20.47
CA ALA A 33 42.68 -16.59 19.94
C ALA A 33 42.62 -17.91 19.14
N GLU A 34 42.50 -17.75 17.82
CA GLU A 34 43.23 -18.62 16.88
C GLU A 34 44.10 -17.78 15.93
N ARG A 35 45.42 -18.00 16.06
CA ARG A 35 46.45 -17.61 15.11
C ARG A 35 46.33 -18.46 13.85
N PRO A 36 46.86 -17.98 12.72
CA PRO A 36 47.68 -18.89 11.92
C PRO A 36 49.06 -18.37 11.55
N ALA A 37 49.95 -19.35 11.49
CA ALA A 37 51.07 -19.54 10.57
C ALA A 37 52.16 -18.46 10.49
N LYS A 38 53.27 -18.75 11.18
CA LYS A 38 54.62 -18.32 10.79
C LYS A 38 54.99 -18.99 9.47
N GLU A 39 55.10 -18.23 8.40
CA GLU A 39 55.79 -18.66 7.19
C GLU A 39 57.21 -18.08 7.16
N LYS A 40 58.17 -18.99 6.98
CA LYS A 40 59.60 -18.70 6.90
C LYS A 40 59.90 -18.14 5.51
N ALA A 41 60.43 -16.92 5.44
CA ALA A 41 61.18 -16.46 4.29
C ALA A 41 62.59 -16.06 4.75
N GLY A 42 63.58 -16.76 4.22
CA GLY A 42 64.99 -16.54 4.49
C GLY A 42 65.43 -15.15 4.03
N SER A 43 66.17 -14.46 4.89
CA SER A 43 66.92 -13.27 4.53
C SER A 43 68.39 -13.65 4.57
N ASP A 44 68.93 -13.88 3.36
CA ASP A 44 70.35 -13.93 3.11
C ASP A 44 70.98 -12.59 3.49
N ARG A 45 71.97 -12.65 4.37
CA ARG A 45 72.88 -11.55 4.68
C ARG A 45 73.91 -11.41 3.56
N PRO A 46 74.01 -10.26 2.87
CA PRO A 46 75.27 -9.85 2.30
C PRO A 46 76.06 -9.07 3.36
N ARG A 47 77.26 -9.58 3.63
CA ARG A 47 78.30 -8.98 4.43
C ARG A 47 78.84 -7.74 3.71
N ALA A 48 78.39 -6.54 4.10
CA ALA A 48 78.96 -5.29 3.60
C ALA A 48 80.18 -4.90 4.45
N GLN A 49 81.34 -4.82 3.79
CA GLN A 49 82.59 -4.34 4.35
C GLN A 49 82.49 -2.84 4.66
N LEU A 50 82.92 -2.45 5.86
CA LEU A 50 83.20 -1.07 6.21
C LEU A 50 84.35 -0.56 5.34
N THR A 51 84.06 0.41 4.47
CA THR A 51 85.06 1.36 3.98
C THR A 51 84.66 2.74 4.47
N THR A 52 85.50 3.27 5.34
CA THR A 52 85.49 4.64 5.83
C THR A 52 85.76 5.62 4.68
N VAL A 53 84.86 6.58 4.48
CA VAL A 53 85.04 7.74 3.59
C VAL A 53 84.55 8.98 4.38
N PRO A 54 85.26 10.14 4.31
CA PRO A 54 85.27 11.11 5.40
C PRO A 54 84.03 11.99 5.46
N GLN A 55 83.69 12.38 6.69
CA GLN A 55 82.71 13.39 7.04
C GLN A 55 83.17 14.77 6.56
N THR A 56 82.51 15.34 5.55
CA THR A 56 82.38 16.80 5.40
C THR A 56 81.25 17.13 4.43
N LEU A 57 80.27 17.93 4.89
CA LEU A 57 79.36 18.77 4.08
C LEU A 57 78.38 18.10 3.09
N ALA A 58 78.04 16.81 3.24
CA ALA A 58 76.92 16.17 2.51
C ALA A 58 75.80 15.63 3.42
N GLY A 59 75.94 15.73 4.75
CA GLY A 59 75.03 15.11 5.73
C GLY A 59 73.67 15.80 5.89
N THR A 60 73.57 17.11 5.63
CA THR A 60 72.34 17.88 5.83
C THR A 60 71.36 17.72 4.67
N VAL A 61 71.85 17.47 3.45
CA VAL A 61 71.01 17.29 2.25
C VAL A 61 70.42 15.87 2.18
N ILE A 62 71.15 14.85 2.65
CA ILE A 62 70.68 13.46 2.66
C ILE A 62 69.64 13.22 3.76
N ALA A 63 69.79 13.85 4.93
CA ALA A 63 68.80 13.79 6.00
C ALA A 63 67.48 14.50 5.63
N ALA A 64 67.57 15.63 4.91
CA ALA A 64 66.42 16.36 4.39
C ALA A 64 65.70 15.58 3.26
N ALA A 65 66.45 14.95 2.34
CA ALA A 65 65.88 14.09 1.31
C ALA A 65 65.18 12.85 1.90
N GLY A 66 65.76 12.23 2.94
CA GLY A 66 65.15 11.10 3.62
C GLY A 66 63.85 11.44 4.36
N THR A 67 63.77 12.62 4.97
CA THR A 67 62.53 13.10 5.62
C THR A 67 61.43 13.44 4.61
N VAL A 68 61.79 14.01 3.46
CA VAL A 68 60.82 14.26 2.36
C VAL A 68 60.30 12.94 1.78
N ILE A 69 61.16 11.94 1.56
CA ILE A 69 60.74 10.62 1.06
C ILE A 69 59.82 9.91 2.06
N ALA A 70 60.14 9.95 3.36
CA ALA A 70 59.29 9.37 4.40
C ALA A 70 57.93 10.09 4.52
N ALA A 71 57.90 11.41 4.40
CA ALA A 71 56.66 12.19 4.40
C ALA A 71 55.78 11.87 3.17
N VAL A 72 56.38 11.70 1.99
CA VAL A 72 55.67 11.28 0.76
C VAL A 72 55.12 9.86 0.90
N GLN A 73 55.91 8.91 1.43
CA GLN A 73 55.45 7.54 1.69
C GLN A 73 54.30 7.49 2.71
N LEU A 74 54.39 8.28 3.79
CA LEU A 74 53.31 8.38 4.78
C LEU A 74 52.04 9.00 4.19
N GLN A 75 52.17 10.03 3.35
CA GLN A 75 51.04 10.64 2.67
C GLN A 75 50.40 9.67 1.66
N GLN A 76 51.20 8.90 0.96
CA GLN A 76 50.72 7.88 0.03
C GLN A 76 49.99 6.75 0.77
N ALA A 77 50.55 6.26 1.88
CA ALA A 77 49.88 5.28 2.73
C ALA A 77 48.54 5.79 3.31
N LYS A 78 48.45 7.08 3.69
CA LYS A 78 47.17 7.70 4.10
C LYS A 78 46.16 7.73 2.96
N ASN A 79 46.59 8.16 1.78
CA ASN A 79 45.72 8.22 0.60
C ASN A 79 45.22 6.81 0.20
N ASP A 80 46.09 5.80 0.27
CA ASP A 80 45.75 4.42 -0.05
C ASP A 80 44.80 3.81 1.01
N ALA A 81 45.01 4.11 2.30
CA ALA A 81 44.10 3.73 3.36
C ALA A 81 42.70 4.37 3.20
N GLU A 82 42.64 5.65 2.81
CA GLU A 82 41.37 6.31 2.50
C GLU A 82 40.66 5.71 1.28
N ARG A 83 41.41 5.36 0.24
CA ARG A 83 40.85 4.67 -0.94
C ARG A 83 40.31 3.30 -0.55
N ALA A 84 41.10 2.49 0.16
CA ALA A 84 40.66 1.18 0.65
C ALA A 84 39.42 1.28 1.54
N LYS A 85 39.33 2.31 2.38
CA LYS A 85 38.13 2.57 3.19
C LYS A 85 36.92 2.89 2.32
N ARG A 86 37.05 3.77 1.32
CA ARG A 86 35.94 4.10 0.39
C ARG A 86 35.51 2.89 -0.43
N ASP A 87 36.47 2.09 -0.89
CA ASP A 87 36.20 0.88 -1.66
C ASP A 87 35.49 -0.18 -0.80
N SER A 88 35.91 -0.35 0.46
CA SER A 88 35.22 -1.21 1.42
C SER A 88 33.82 -0.71 1.76
N GLU A 89 33.62 0.60 1.93
CA GLU A 89 32.29 1.19 2.17
C GLU A 89 31.37 1.02 0.95
N ARG A 90 31.91 1.18 -0.27
CA ARG A 90 31.17 0.94 -1.51
C ARG A 90 30.80 -0.54 -1.64
N ALA A 91 31.76 -1.45 -1.45
CA ALA A 91 31.53 -2.89 -1.49
C ALA A 91 30.49 -3.33 -0.44
N PHE A 92 30.53 -2.75 0.77
CA PHE A 92 29.51 -3.02 1.78
C PHE A 92 28.14 -2.51 1.34
N ARG A 93 28.00 -1.28 0.83
CA ARG A 93 26.71 -0.76 0.34
C ARG A 93 26.12 -1.58 -0.80
N GLU A 94 26.97 -2.10 -1.68
CA GLU A 94 26.55 -2.94 -2.81
C GLU A 94 26.24 -4.39 -2.38
N SER A 95 26.76 -4.84 -1.24
CA SER A 95 26.45 -6.15 -0.68
C SER A 95 24.97 -6.28 -0.30
N PRO A 96 24.40 -7.50 -0.29
CA PRO A 96 23.03 -7.74 0.17
C PRO A 96 22.75 -7.16 1.57
N GLU A 97 23.70 -7.30 2.50
CA GLU A 97 23.57 -6.78 3.87
C GLU A 97 23.53 -5.24 3.91
N GLY A 98 24.39 -4.58 3.14
CA GLY A 98 24.38 -3.11 3.07
C GLY A 98 23.10 -2.56 2.45
N ARG A 99 22.60 -3.20 1.39
CA ARG A 99 21.30 -2.84 0.78
C ARG A 99 20.13 -3.05 1.73
N LEU A 100 20.13 -4.16 2.46
CA LEU A 100 19.13 -4.44 3.49
C LEU A 100 19.15 -3.39 4.59
N GLN A 101 20.33 -3.04 5.11
CA GLN A 101 20.46 -2.03 6.15
C GLN A 101 20.07 -0.62 5.67
N GLU A 102 20.35 -0.29 4.42
CA GLU A 102 19.88 0.95 3.81
C GLU A 102 18.36 0.98 3.67
N ALA A 103 17.74 -0.14 3.25
CA ALA A 103 16.30 -0.28 3.19
C ALA A 103 15.64 -0.14 4.58
N VAL A 104 16.18 -0.78 5.62
CA VAL A 104 15.72 -0.62 7.02
C VAL A 104 15.76 0.85 7.41
N ARG A 105 16.90 1.52 7.21
CA ARG A 105 17.07 2.94 7.53
C ARG A 105 16.08 3.82 6.76
N ALA A 106 15.78 3.48 5.51
CA ALA A 106 14.83 4.22 4.69
C ALA A 106 13.40 4.07 5.23
N LEU A 107 12.98 2.85 5.60
CA LEU A 107 11.65 2.58 6.16
C LEU A 107 11.47 3.21 7.54
N MET A 108 12.52 3.31 8.35
CA MET A 108 12.46 3.93 9.69
C MET A 108 12.36 5.45 9.67
N ARG A 109 12.51 6.10 8.51
CA ARG A 109 12.25 7.55 8.41
C ARG A 109 10.75 7.82 8.53
N PRO A 110 10.33 8.86 9.28
CA PRO A 110 8.94 9.27 9.33
C PRO A 110 8.39 9.53 7.93
N ARG A 111 7.25 8.91 7.61
CA ARG A 111 6.63 9.07 6.29
C ARG A 111 6.08 10.49 6.11
N ILE A 112 6.52 11.18 5.07
CA ILE A 112 5.95 12.47 4.65
C ILE A 112 5.33 12.28 3.26
N PRO A 113 3.99 12.30 3.12
CA PRO A 113 3.33 12.31 1.82
C PRO A 113 3.87 13.45 0.95
N THR A 114 4.37 13.12 -0.24
CA THR A 114 5.13 14.06 -1.09
C THR A 114 4.25 15.06 -1.84
N LYS A 115 2.96 14.78 -2.01
CA LYS A 115 2.09 15.50 -2.96
C LYS A 115 1.20 16.58 -2.35
N MET A 116 1.01 16.61 -1.03
CA MET A 116 0.11 17.59 -0.40
C MET A 116 0.60 17.99 1.00
N PRO A 117 0.73 19.30 1.30
CA PRO A 117 0.95 19.80 2.65
C PRO A 117 -0.21 19.41 3.56
N LYS A 118 0.07 19.21 4.85
CA LYS A 118 -0.94 18.78 5.83
C LYS A 118 -2.10 19.78 5.93
N GLU A 119 -1.78 21.05 5.77
CA GLU A 119 -2.69 22.19 5.87
C GLU A 119 -3.69 22.23 4.70
N GLN A 120 -3.40 21.54 3.60
CA GLN A 120 -4.29 21.44 2.44
C GLN A 120 -5.17 20.19 2.45
N VAL A 121 -5.13 19.40 3.52
CA VAL A 121 -5.88 18.15 3.66
C VAL A 121 -7.05 18.36 4.63
N VAL A 122 -8.26 18.17 4.12
CA VAL A 122 -9.47 18.10 4.95
C VAL A 122 -9.40 16.89 5.88
N GLN A 123 -9.61 17.13 7.18
CA GLN A 123 -9.56 16.08 8.20
C GLN A 123 -10.87 15.28 8.19
N ARG A 124 -10.87 14.20 7.43
CA ARG A 124 -12.03 13.31 7.28
C ARG A 124 -12.07 12.25 8.38
N LYS A 125 -13.27 11.85 8.81
CA LYS A 125 -13.47 10.79 9.81
C LYS A 125 -12.72 9.50 9.46
N VAL A 126 -12.71 9.13 8.18
CA VAL A 126 -12.05 7.91 7.70
C VAL A 126 -10.53 7.90 7.95
N ILE A 127 -9.88 9.06 8.03
CA ILE A 127 -8.46 9.16 8.40
C ILE A 127 -8.27 8.72 9.86
N ALA A 128 -9.16 9.17 10.74
CA ALA A 128 -9.16 8.77 12.15
C ALA A 128 -9.51 7.28 12.30
N ASP A 129 -10.44 6.76 11.50
CA ASP A 129 -10.78 5.33 11.51
C ASP A 129 -9.58 4.45 11.10
N ILE A 130 -8.81 4.86 10.07
CA ILE A 130 -7.58 4.16 9.67
C ILE A 130 -6.51 4.25 10.77
N LYS A 131 -6.31 5.43 11.39
CA LYS A 131 -5.37 5.59 12.51
C LYS A 131 -5.74 4.72 13.72
N SER A 132 -7.02 4.71 14.07
CA SER A 132 -7.55 3.86 15.14
C SER A 132 -7.26 2.40 14.84
N ARG A 133 -7.53 1.96 13.61
CA ARG A 133 -7.19 0.61 13.14
C ARG A 133 -5.70 0.29 13.26
N ILE A 134 -4.83 1.24 12.92
CA ILE A 134 -3.37 1.06 13.04
C ILE A 134 -2.93 0.88 14.51
N SER A 135 -3.54 1.64 15.42
CA SER A 135 -3.20 1.61 16.85
C SER A 135 -3.68 0.35 17.58
N SER A 136 -4.76 -0.27 17.12
CA SER A 136 -5.35 -1.50 17.69
C SER A 136 -5.25 -2.68 16.72
N TRP A 137 -4.19 -2.70 15.93
CA TRP A 137 -4.03 -3.73 14.90
C TRP A 137 -3.61 -5.06 15.52
N GLU A 138 -4.57 -5.98 15.64
CA GLU A 138 -4.32 -7.34 16.13
C GLU A 138 -3.91 -8.30 15.01
N GLU A 139 -4.84 -8.64 14.13
CA GLU A 139 -4.62 -9.57 13.01
C GLU A 139 -5.21 -9.02 11.71
N HIS A 140 -4.89 -9.68 10.59
CA HIS A 140 -5.55 -9.55 9.28
C HIS A 140 -5.22 -8.30 8.46
N ALA A 141 -5.34 -8.44 7.14
CA ALA A 141 -5.20 -7.34 6.20
C ALA A 141 -6.37 -6.34 6.33
N THR A 142 -6.06 -5.05 6.14
CA THR A 142 -7.07 -3.98 6.07
C THR A 142 -7.29 -3.61 4.61
N VAL A 143 -8.52 -3.73 4.12
CA VAL A 143 -8.89 -3.33 2.75
C VAL A 143 -9.59 -1.99 2.82
N VAL A 144 -8.99 -0.98 2.20
CA VAL A 144 -9.57 0.37 2.04
C VAL A 144 -10.19 0.46 0.66
N THR A 145 -11.51 0.56 0.61
CA THR A 145 -12.30 0.55 -0.62
C THR A 145 -13.22 1.76 -0.68
N GLY A 146 -13.58 2.19 -1.88
CA GLY A 146 -14.25 3.48 -2.10
C GLY A 146 -14.24 3.87 -3.56
N ARG A 147 -15.16 4.75 -3.97
CA ARG A 147 -15.29 5.18 -5.37
C ARG A 147 -13.97 5.72 -5.92
N PHE A 148 -13.75 5.58 -7.22
CA PHE A 148 -12.62 6.27 -7.85
C PHE A 148 -12.72 7.78 -7.56
N GLY A 149 -11.60 8.39 -7.19
CA GLY A 149 -11.56 9.82 -6.86
C GLY A 149 -12.10 10.21 -5.47
N CYS A 150 -12.65 9.30 -4.65
CA CYS A 150 -13.18 9.66 -3.32
C CYS A 150 -12.11 9.95 -2.25
N GLY A 151 -10.81 9.94 -2.60
CA GLY A 151 -9.74 10.30 -1.67
C GLY A 151 -9.17 9.16 -0.82
N LYS A 152 -9.28 7.90 -1.23
CA LYS A 152 -8.73 6.74 -0.48
C LYS A 152 -7.22 6.82 -0.25
N SER A 153 -6.44 7.00 -1.33
CA SER A 153 -4.98 7.04 -1.24
C SER A 153 -4.53 8.23 -0.39
N VAL A 154 -5.25 9.36 -0.46
CA VAL A 154 -5.03 10.50 0.42
C VAL A 154 -5.32 10.11 1.87
N ALA A 155 -6.47 9.52 2.16
CA ALA A 155 -6.82 9.12 3.53
C ALA A 155 -5.80 8.15 4.15
N VAL A 156 -5.34 7.15 3.39
CA VAL A 156 -4.30 6.21 3.83
C VAL A 156 -2.96 6.92 4.04
N GLN A 157 -2.51 7.74 3.08
CA GLN A 157 -1.23 8.45 3.20
C GLN A 157 -1.21 9.41 4.39
N GLU A 158 -2.32 10.07 4.67
CA GLU A 158 -2.47 10.99 5.80
C GLU A 158 -2.61 10.28 7.13
N ALA A 159 -3.24 9.09 7.15
CA ALA A 159 -3.26 8.24 8.33
C ALA A 159 -1.85 7.76 8.70
N LEU A 160 -0.99 7.52 7.70
CA LEU A 160 0.39 7.08 7.87
C LEU A 160 1.41 8.22 8.01
N ARG A 161 0.97 9.49 7.92
CA ARG A 161 1.88 10.65 8.00
C ARG A 161 2.61 10.67 9.34
N GLY A 162 3.94 10.75 9.28
CA GLY A 162 4.83 10.76 10.44
C GLY A 162 5.18 9.38 10.98
N LEU A 163 4.56 8.30 10.49
CA LEU A 163 4.82 6.97 11.01
C LEU A 163 6.09 6.37 10.38
N PRO A 164 7.06 5.90 11.20
CA PRO A 164 8.15 5.07 10.72
C PRO A 164 7.65 3.66 10.38
N GLY A 165 8.47 2.89 9.66
CA GLY A 165 8.19 1.51 9.30
C GLY A 165 7.09 1.34 8.25
N THR A 166 6.80 2.37 7.45
CA THR A 166 5.71 2.34 6.47
C THR A 166 6.23 2.36 5.04
N TYR A 167 5.73 1.46 4.20
CA TYR A 167 6.05 1.42 2.78
C TYR A 167 4.76 1.40 1.95
N VAL A 168 4.71 2.18 0.86
CA VAL A 168 3.58 2.19 -0.07
C VAL A 168 4.08 1.77 -1.44
N HIS A 169 3.50 0.70 -1.96
CA HIS A 169 3.78 0.16 -3.28
C HIS A 169 2.56 0.29 -4.19
N THR A 170 2.78 0.64 -5.45
CA THR A 170 1.72 0.68 -6.46
C THR A 170 1.74 -0.61 -7.28
N VAL A 171 0.59 -1.28 -7.35
CA VAL A 171 0.41 -2.56 -8.06
C VAL A 171 -0.12 -2.29 -9.47
N GLU A 172 0.77 -2.02 -10.41
CA GLU A 172 0.40 -1.58 -11.76
C GLU A 172 0.12 -2.73 -12.73
N ASN A 173 0.84 -3.85 -12.61
CA ASN A 173 0.79 -4.98 -13.55
C ASN A 173 1.07 -6.31 -12.84
N ALA A 174 1.16 -7.42 -13.59
CA ALA A 174 1.40 -8.75 -13.03
C ALA A 174 2.80 -8.95 -12.41
N GLU A 175 3.79 -8.15 -12.82
CA GLU A 175 5.20 -8.21 -12.38
C GLU A 175 5.48 -7.30 -11.17
N TRP A 176 4.43 -6.77 -10.53
CA TRP A 176 4.52 -5.82 -9.44
C TRP A 176 5.41 -6.27 -8.27
N LYS A 177 5.57 -7.59 -8.03
CA LYS A 177 6.47 -8.14 -7.01
C LYS A 177 7.94 -7.85 -7.35
N SER A 178 8.33 -8.03 -8.61
CA SER A 178 9.68 -7.71 -9.07
C SER A 178 9.97 -6.22 -8.89
N THR A 179 9.02 -5.36 -9.26
CA THR A 179 9.12 -3.91 -9.05
C THR A 179 9.18 -3.52 -7.57
N LEU A 180 8.50 -4.27 -6.70
CA LEU A 180 8.57 -4.09 -5.24
C LEU A 180 10.01 -4.34 -4.74
N TYR A 181 10.59 -5.48 -5.12
CA TYR A 181 11.95 -5.84 -4.70
C TYR A 181 12.98 -4.87 -5.27
N GLU A 182 12.87 -4.53 -6.55
CA GLU A 182 13.77 -3.58 -7.21
C GLU A 182 13.76 -2.21 -6.53
N LYS A 183 12.58 -1.64 -6.23
CA LYS A 183 12.46 -0.33 -5.55
C LYS A 183 13.01 -0.33 -4.13
N LEU A 184 13.04 -1.47 -3.47
CA LEU A 184 13.64 -1.65 -2.15
C LEU A 184 15.10 -2.12 -2.23
N HIS A 185 15.65 -2.27 -3.45
CA HIS A 185 16.99 -2.82 -3.72
C HIS A 185 17.24 -4.21 -3.13
N LEU A 186 16.19 -5.05 -3.08
CA LEU A 186 16.23 -6.40 -2.53
C LEU A 186 16.38 -7.46 -3.63
N ASP A 187 17.07 -8.56 -3.33
CA ASP A 187 17.29 -9.66 -4.29
C ASP A 187 16.10 -10.62 -4.39
N GLY A 188 15.12 -10.52 -3.49
CA GLY A 188 13.94 -11.37 -3.53
C GLY A 188 13.15 -11.42 -2.22
N PRO A 189 12.21 -12.39 -2.10
CA PRO A 189 11.28 -12.47 -0.98
C PRO A 189 11.97 -12.68 0.37
N GLY A 190 13.03 -13.50 0.45
CA GLY A 190 13.73 -13.74 1.73
C GLY A 190 14.34 -12.47 2.34
N MET A 191 14.86 -11.56 1.51
CA MET A 191 15.36 -10.26 1.99
C MET A 191 14.22 -9.31 2.38
N LEU A 192 13.06 -9.43 1.73
CA LEU A 192 11.87 -8.64 2.12
C LEU A 192 11.37 -9.08 3.50
N GLU A 193 11.35 -10.39 3.75
CA GLU A 193 11.01 -10.95 5.06
C GLU A 193 11.97 -10.42 6.13
N GLU A 194 13.28 -10.52 5.88
CA GLU A 194 14.30 -10.05 6.81
C GLU A 194 14.24 -8.52 7.04
N LEU A 195 13.96 -7.74 6.00
CA LEU A 195 13.75 -6.29 6.09
C LEU A 195 12.66 -5.98 7.10
N PHE A 196 11.50 -6.61 6.98
CA PHE A 196 10.39 -6.35 7.87
C PHE A 196 10.64 -6.85 9.29
N THR A 197 11.33 -7.98 9.48
CA THR A 197 11.73 -8.45 10.81
C THR A 197 12.66 -7.45 11.50
N ARG A 198 13.65 -6.90 10.79
CA ARG A 198 14.57 -5.88 11.34
C ARG A 198 13.85 -4.58 11.66
N VAL A 199 12.98 -4.10 10.77
CA VAL A 199 12.15 -2.91 11.03
C VAL A 199 11.24 -3.12 12.24
N ALA A 200 10.58 -4.28 12.36
CA ALA A 200 9.75 -4.61 13.53
C ALA A 200 10.56 -4.56 14.83
N THR A 201 11.79 -5.07 14.82
CA THR A 201 12.70 -5.03 15.97
C THR A 201 13.00 -3.60 16.39
N GLU A 202 13.27 -2.70 15.45
CA GLU A 202 13.51 -1.28 15.74
C GLU A 202 12.24 -0.56 16.22
N LEU A 203 11.07 -0.85 15.64
CA LEU A 203 9.79 -0.27 16.04
C LEU A 203 9.36 -0.66 17.46
N VAL A 204 9.67 -1.88 17.91
CA VAL A 204 9.39 -2.34 19.28
C VAL A 204 10.21 -1.54 20.31
N LEU A 205 11.42 -1.11 19.95
CA LEU A 205 12.30 -0.32 20.80
C LEU A 205 11.91 1.16 20.86
N ASP A 206 11.14 1.66 19.88
CA ASP A 206 10.63 3.03 19.86
C ASP A 206 9.32 3.12 20.65
N PRO A 207 9.28 3.75 21.84
CA PRO A 207 8.05 3.87 22.62
C PRO A 207 6.98 4.72 21.92
N GLU A 208 7.38 5.71 21.11
CA GLU A 208 6.48 6.66 20.45
C GLU A 208 5.88 6.09 19.15
N ALA A 209 6.38 4.96 18.65
CA ALA A 209 5.86 4.33 17.45
C ALA A 209 4.39 3.88 17.65
N LEU A 210 3.47 4.44 16.86
CA LEU A 210 2.04 4.13 16.89
C LEU A 210 1.74 2.65 16.57
N SER A 211 2.55 2.05 15.70
CA SER A 211 2.51 0.62 15.39
C SER A 211 3.88 0.01 15.70
N LYS A 212 3.88 -1.14 16.37
CA LYS A 212 5.11 -1.91 16.66
C LYS A 212 5.47 -2.89 15.54
N VAL A 213 4.69 -2.87 14.46
CA VAL A 213 4.81 -3.75 13.31
C VAL A 213 4.86 -2.87 12.06
N PRO A 214 5.76 -3.15 11.10
CA PRO A 214 5.82 -2.40 9.85
C PRO A 214 4.52 -2.50 9.06
N ILE A 215 4.21 -1.45 8.30
CA ILE A 215 2.99 -1.36 7.50
C ILE A 215 3.36 -1.34 6.02
N LEU A 216 2.86 -2.32 5.29
CA LEU A 216 2.93 -2.38 3.83
C LEU A 216 1.58 -1.99 3.23
N VAL A 217 1.56 -0.95 2.41
CA VAL A 217 0.40 -0.56 1.63
C VAL A 217 0.55 -1.02 0.19
N LEU A 218 -0.45 -1.74 -0.31
CA LEU A 218 -0.59 -2.11 -1.72
C LEU A 218 -1.67 -1.21 -2.32
N ASP A 219 -1.25 -0.15 -3.01
CA ASP A 219 -2.14 0.74 -3.73
C ASP A 219 -2.42 0.14 -5.12
N ILE A 220 -3.67 -0.18 -5.40
CA ILE A 220 -4.10 -0.85 -6.63
C ILE A 220 -4.87 0.18 -7.48
N PRO A 221 -4.24 0.71 -8.55
CA PRO A 221 -4.90 1.57 -9.52
C PRO A 221 -6.14 0.93 -10.15
N ARG A 222 -6.97 1.77 -10.77
CA ARG A 222 -8.21 1.30 -11.42
C ARG A 222 -7.90 0.46 -12.66
N GLU A 223 -6.82 0.81 -13.34
CA GLU A 223 -6.36 0.27 -14.61
C GLU A 223 -5.79 -1.14 -14.45
N THR A 224 -5.37 -1.49 -13.24
CA THR A 224 -4.86 -2.83 -12.93
C THR A 224 -6.00 -3.83 -13.10
N THR A 225 -5.91 -4.69 -14.10
CA THR A 225 -6.93 -5.71 -14.43
C THR A 225 -6.50 -7.15 -14.11
N GLN A 226 -5.20 -7.38 -13.92
CA GLN A 226 -4.60 -8.71 -13.77
C GLN A 226 -3.92 -8.87 -12.41
N GLY A 227 -3.58 -10.11 -12.02
CA GLY A 227 -2.76 -10.38 -10.84
C GLY A 227 -3.45 -10.23 -9.48
N MET A 228 -4.77 -10.02 -9.42
CA MET A 228 -5.48 -9.79 -8.16
C MET A 228 -5.42 -10.97 -7.18
N SER A 229 -5.47 -12.20 -7.69
CA SER A 229 -5.28 -13.40 -6.86
C SER A 229 -3.88 -13.44 -6.26
N LEU A 230 -2.86 -13.01 -7.01
CA LEU A 230 -1.47 -12.94 -6.52
C LEU A 230 -1.32 -11.88 -5.43
N VAL A 231 -1.97 -10.72 -5.59
CA VAL A 231 -1.99 -9.66 -4.57
C VAL A 231 -2.69 -10.13 -3.30
N SER A 232 -3.84 -10.82 -3.45
CA SER A 232 -4.59 -11.39 -2.33
C SER A 232 -3.79 -12.44 -1.57
N ASN A 233 -3.19 -13.39 -2.29
CA ASN A 233 -2.35 -14.43 -1.69
C ASN A 233 -1.15 -13.82 -0.97
N PHE A 234 -0.46 -12.87 -1.61
CA PHE A 234 0.67 -12.20 -1.00
C PHE A 234 0.29 -11.44 0.27
N ALA A 235 -0.80 -10.65 0.24
CA ALA A 235 -1.26 -9.94 1.43
C ALA A 235 -1.62 -10.90 2.57
N LYS A 236 -2.16 -12.08 2.24
CA LYS A 236 -2.44 -13.14 3.21
C LYS A 236 -1.16 -13.76 3.77
N GLU A 237 -0.20 -14.11 2.91
CA GLU A 237 1.12 -14.65 3.30
C GLU A 237 1.83 -13.72 4.30
N MET A 238 1.83 -12.42 4.00
CA MET A 238 2.46 -11.39 4.83
C MET A 238 1.72 -11.14 6.16
N SER A 239 0.39 -11.30 6.19
CA SER A 239 -0.43 -10.92 7.36
C SER A 239 -0.87 -12.07 8.28
N THR A 240 -0.90 -13.35 7.84
CA THR A 240 -1.39 -14.45 8.69
C THR A 240 -0.58 -15.74 8.67
N ASP A 241 -0.03 -16.17 7.52
CA ASP A 241 0.29 -17.61 7.35
C ASP A 241 1.80 -17.98 7.39
N GLN A 242 2.74 -17.08 7.10
CA GLN A 242 4.20 -17.41 7.10
C GLN A 242 5.06 -16.49 7.96
N MET A 243 4.67 -15.22 8.11
CA MET A 243 5.47 -14.23 8.83
C MET A 243 5.00 -13.94 10.26
N GLY A 244 4.00 -14.67 10.79
CA GLY A 244 3.57 -14.52 12.20
C GLY A 244 3.16 -13.10 12.61
N SER A 245 2.46 -12.38 11.73
CA SER A 245 2.09 -10.96 11.91
C SER A 245 3.28 -9.98 11.89
N ALA A 246 4.42 -10.32 11.28
CA ALA A 246 5.56 -9.40 11.16
C ALA A 246 5.29 -8.18 10.26
N VAL A 247 4.19 -8.16 9.50
CA VAL A 247 3.79 -7.02 8.66
C VAL A 247 2.28 -6.81 8.69
N HIS A 248 1.86 -5.56 8.89
CA HIS A 248 0.50 -5.12 8.69
C HIS A 248 0.28 -4.71 7.24
N VAL A 249 -0.72 -5.29 6.58
CA VAL A 249 -1.00 -5.02 5.16
C VAL A 249 -2.26 -4.17 5.00
N ILE A 250 -2.12 -3.00 4.36
CA ILE A 250 -3.25 -2.20 3.87
C ILE A 250 -3.38 -2.40 2.36
N VAL A 251 -4.55 -2.77 1.87
CA VAL A 251 -4.83 -2.82 0.44
C VAL A 251 -5.75 -1.68 0.07
N CYS A 252 -5.27 -0.72 -0.72
CA CYS A 252 -6.08 0.37 -1.24
C CYS A 252 -6.61 -0.04 -2.62
N ALA A 253 -7.90 -0.36 -2.69
CA ALA A 253 -8.53 -0.83 -3.92
C ALA A 253 -9.28 0.31 -4.60
N SER A 254 -8.82 0.75 -5.78
CA SER A 254 -9.46 1.82 -6.55
C SER A 254 -10.87 1.50 -7.07
N SER A 255 -11.29 0.23 -7.04
CA SER A 255 -12.64 -0.19 -7.40
C SER A 255 -13.21 -1.19 -6.39
N ALA A 256 -14.53 -1.15 -6.18
CA ALA A 256 -15.22 -2.14 -5.36
C ALA A 256 -15.03 -3.57 -5.90
N GLY A 257 -14.89 -3.74 -7.22
CA GLY A 257 -14.65 -5.04 -7.85
C GLY A 257 -13.32 -5.63 -7.44
N THR A 258 -12.28 -4.79 -7.46
CA THR A 258 -10.95 -5.12 -6.95
C THR A 258 -11.04 -5.57 -5.49
N ALA A 259 -11.73 -4.80 -4.64
CA ALA A 259 -11.93 -5.14 -3.23
C ALA A 259 -12.74 -6.42 -3.01
N MET A 260 -13.72 -6.72 -3.86
CA MET A 260 -14.56 -7.92 -3.75
C MET A 260 -13.90 -9.18 -4.32
N THR A 261 -12.99 -9.03 -5.29
CA THR A 261 -12.13 -10.12 -5.76
C THR A 261 -10.97 -10.40 -4.82
N PHE A 262 -10.66 -9.43 -3.96
CA PHE A 262 -9.69 -9.60 -2.91
C PHE A 262 -10.32 -10.45 -1.81
N ASP A 263 -9.71 -11.60 -1.57
CA ASP A 263 -10.17 -12.61 -0.63
C ASP A 263 -8.94 -13.04 0.19
N ALA A 264 -8.65 -12.29 1.26
CA ALA A 264 -7.53 -12.59 2.15
C ALA A 264 -7.78 -13.82 3.04
N GLY A 265 -8.45 -14.85 2.52
CA GLY A 265 -8.89 -16.04 3.26
C GLY A 265 -10.26 -15.89 3.92
N GLY A 266 -11.14 -15.07 3.35
CA GLY A 266 -12.54 -14.89 3.71
C GLY A 266 -12.83 -13.61 4.50
N ALA A 267 -14.11 -13.28 4.62
CA ALA A 267 -14.63 -12.20 5.48
C ALA A 267 -14.08 -12.18 6.93
N PRO A 268 -13.78 -13.32 7.60
CA PRO A 268 -13.21 -13.27 8.95
C PRO A 268 -11.74 -12.79 8.99
N ARG A 269 -11.01 -12.82 7.87
CA ARG A 269 -9.57 -12.48 7.80
C ARG A 269 -9.29 -11.13 7.12
N GLN A 270 -10.27 -10.24 7.10
CA GLN A 270 -10.11 -8.90 6.52
C GLN A 270 -10.97 -7.86 7.23
N VAL A 271 -10.37 -6.69 7.49
CA VAL A 271 -11.11 -5.52 7.97
C VAL A 271 -11.33 -4.58 6.80
N ASN A 272 -12.60 -4.27 6.49
CA ASN A 272 -12.93 -3.39 5.38
C ASN A 272 -13.24 -1.98 5.88
N ILE A 273 -12.45 -0.99 5.45
CA ILE A 273 -12.72 0.43 5.67
C ILE A 273 -13.28 1.02 4.38
N TRP A 274 -14.41 1.71 4.50
CA TRP A 274 -15.13 2.25 3.36
C TRP A 274 -14.98 3.76 3.31
N VAL A 275 -14.48 4.25 2.18
CA VAL A 275 -14.28 5.67 1.89
C VAL A 275 -15.42 6.12 0.98
N GLU A 276 -16.34 6.88 1.54
CA GLU A 276 -17.42 7.52 0.78
C GLU A 276 -16.91 8.80 0.10
N ASP A 277 -17.76 9.43 -0.72
CA ASP A 277 -17.53 10.78 -1.21
C ASP A 277 -17.47 11.77 -0.03
N LEU A 278 -17.09 13.02 -0.29
CA LEU A 278 -17.07 14.06 0.74
C LEU A 278 -18.48 14.29 1.29
N THR A 279 -18.60 14.66 2.56
CA THR A 279 -19.83 15.31 3.04
C THR A 279 -19.91 16.75 2.49
N GLU A 280 -21.06 17.41 2.62
CA GLU A 280 -21.17 18.82 2.22
C GLU A 280 -20.20 19.71 3.01
N GLU A 281 -20.04 19.44 4.31
CA GLU A 281 -19.10 20.15 5.18
C GLU A 281 -17.65 19.88 4.79
N GLU A 282 -17.29 18.62 4.49
CA GLU A 282 -15.95 18.27 4.01
C GLU A 282 -15.64 18.93 2.66
N ALA A 283 -16.62 18.99 1.75
CA ALA A 283 -16.48 19.64 0.46
C ALA A 283 -16.33 21.17 0.61
N GLN A 284 -17.13 21.79 1.48
CA GLN A 284 -17.01 23.21 1.80
C GLN A 284 -15.61 23.54 2.33
N GLN A 285 -15.10 22.77 3.30
CA GLN A 285 -13.74 22.96 3.84
C GLN A 285 -12.67 22.79 2.77
N MET A 286 -12.82 21.78 1.90
CA MET A 286 -11.88 21.55 0.79
C MET A 286 -11.84 22.77 -0.15
N LEU A 287 -13.01 23.31 -0.48
CA LEU A 287 -13.16 24.44 -1.40
C LEU A 287 -12.65 25.74 -0.77
N GLU A 288 -12.88 25.95 0.53
CA GLU A 288 -12.32 27.06 1.29
C GLU A 288 -10.79 27.04 1.27
N LEU A 289 -10.16 25.89 1.51
CA LEU A 289 -8.70 25.71 1.41
C LEU A 289 -8.13 25.99 0.01
N LYS A 290 -8.98 25.97 -1.02
CA LYS A 290 -8.62 26.28 -2.41
C LYS A 290 -9.04 27.69 -2.84
N GLY A 291 -9.54 28.52 -1.91
CA GLY A 291 -9.93 29.90 -2.18
C GLY A 291 -11.33 30.07 -2.78
N HIS A 292 -12.19 29.04 -2.68
CA HIS A 292 -13.55 29.03 -3.22
C HIS A 292 -14.62 28.96 -2.11
N ALA A 293 -14.40 29.68 -1.00
CA ALA A 293 -15.30 29.67 0.16
C ALA A 293 -16.69 30.25 -0.15
N GLU A 294 -16.81 31.20 -1.09
CA GLU A 294 -18.10 31.84 -1.43
C GLU A 294 -18.87 31.06 -2.52
N ASP A 295 -18.14 30.37 -3.42
CA ASP A 295 -18.71 29.68 -4.57
C ASP A 295 -18.92 28.18 -4.35
N TRP A 296 -18.69 27.67 -3.13
CA TRP A 296 -18.60 26.23 -2.89
C TRP A 296 -19.84 25.44 -3.35
N LYS A 297 -21.03 26.03 -3.21
CA LYS A 297 -22.30 25.42 -3.67
C LYS A 297 -22.37 25.27 -5.18
N GLN A 298 -21.79 26.20 -5.93
CA GLN A 298 -21.73 26.11 -7.40
C GLN A 298 -20.79 24.96 -7.81
N PHE A 299 -19.65 24.82 -7.12
CA PHE A 299 -18.73 23.71 -7.33
C PHE A 299 -19.37 22.36 -7.02
N THR A 300 -20.02 22.21 -5.88
CA THR A 300 -20.66 20.93 -5.51
C THR A 300 -21.87 20.62 -6.40
N ALA A 301 -22.62 21.61 -6.86
CA ALA A 301 -23.66 21.40 -7.88
C ALA A 301 -23.08 20.95 -9.23
N ALA A 302 -21.94 21.52 -9.63
CA ALA A 302 -21.28 21.22 -10.90
C ALA A 302 -20.49 19.91 -10.90
N CYS A 303 -19.89 19.52 -9.78
CA CYS A 303 -18.97 18.40 -9.69
C CYS A 303 -19.48 17.22 -8.84
N GLY A 304 -20.54 17.46 -8.05
CA GLY A 304 -20.91 16.57 -6.96
C GLY A 304 -19.93 16.67 -5.79
N LEU A 305 -19.91 15.62 -4.95
CA LEU A 305 -19.08 15.55 -3.74
C LEU A 305 -17.83 14.66 -3.92
N ASN A 306 -17.44 14.35 -5.16
CA ASN A 306 -16.22 13.60 -5.41
C ASN A 306 -15.00 14.48 -5.16
N ALA A 307 -14.06 14.02 -4.33
CA ALA A 307 -12.87 14.81 -4.00
C ALA A 307 -11.98 15.08 -5.23
N LEU A 308 -11.81 14.12 -6.14
CA LEU A 308 -11.01 14.31 -7.35
C LEU A 308 -11.68 15.27 -8.34
N ASP A 309 -12.98 15.11 -8.58
CA ASP A 309 -13.71 16.00 -9.50
C ASP A 309 -13.67 17.45 -9.00
N LEU A 310 -13.86 17.67 -7.69
CA LEU A 310 -13.73 18.99 -7.07
C LEU A 310 -12.30 19.53 -7.19
N ALA A 311 -11.27 18.71 -6.93
CA ALA A 311 -9.87 19.14 -7.06
C ALA A 311 -9.51 19.56 -8.49
N ILE A 312 -9.98 18.81 -9.49
CA ILE A 312 -9.79 19.13 -10.92
C ILE A 312 -10.52 20.43 -11.25
N ALA A 313 -11.78 20.57 -10.84
CA ALA A 313 -12.56 21.78 -11.10
C ALA A 313 -11.93 23.03 -10.47
N CYS A 314 -11.38 22.95 -9.25
CA CYS A 314 -10.66 24.06 -8.64
C CYS A 314 -9.41 24.44 -9.44
N ARG A 315 -8.62 23.44 -9.87
CA ARG A 315 -7.39 23.68 -10.62
C ARG A 315 -7.66 24.37 -11.97
N ASP A 316 -8.74 23.96 -12.63
CA ASP A 316 -9.07 24.37 -14.00
C ASP A 316 -10.13 25.49 -14.04
N TYR A 317 -10.49 26.06 -12.87
CA TYR A 317 -11.54 27.07 -12.75
C TYR A 317 -11.17 28.37 -13.48
N THR A 318 -12.01 28.76 -14.43
CA THR A 318 -11.86 30.00 -15.23
C THR A 318 -13.03 30.98 -15.04
N GLY A 319 -13.98 30.66 -14.15
CA GLY A 319 -15.15 31.47 -13.84
C GLY A 319 -16.47 30.67 -13.85
N PRO A 320 -17.62 31.30 -13.53
CA PRO A 320 -18.89 30.59 -13.34
C PRO A 320 -19.36 29.77 -14.55
N SER A 321 -19.09 30.24 -15.77
CA SER A 321 -19.44 29.52 -17.00
C SER A 321 -18.71 28.18 -17.14
N PHE A 322 -17.52 28.03 -16.56
CA PHE A 322 -16.79 26.77 -16.54
C PHE A 322 -17.52 25.71 -15.73
N LEU A 323 -18.10 26.09 -14.58
CA LEU A 323 -18.85 25.15 -13.72
C LEU A 323 -20.12 24.65 -14.42
N GLU A 324 -20.80 25.51 -15.16
CA GLU A 324 -21.96 25.09 -15.96
C GLU A 324 -21.58 24.13 -17.09
N THR A 325 -20.47 24.39 -17.79
CA THR A 325 -19.93 23.44 -18.80
C THR A 325 -19.55 22.11 -18.15
N THR A 326 -18.88 22.15 -17.00
CA THR A 326 -18.46 20.97 -16.23
C THR A 326 -19.67 20.15 -15.80
N ARG A 327 -20.70 20.82 -15.28
CA ARG A 327 -21.97 20.19 -14.89
C ARG A 327 -22.59 19.44 -16.06
N ARG A 328 -22.74 20.12 -17.21
CA ARG A 328 -23.31 19.51 -18.43
C ARG A 328 -22.49 18.33 -18.93
N GLN A 329 -21.17 18.44 -18.90
CA GLN A 329 -20.28 17.35 -19.31
C GLN A 329 -20.46 16.13 -18.38
N GLN A 330 -20.47 16.33 -17.06
CA GLN A 330 -20.66 15.24 -16.11
C GLN A 330 -22.07 14.63 -16.18
N GLU A 331 -23.10 15.43 -16.48
CA GLU A 331 -24.47 14.94 -16.74
C GLU A 331 -24.52 14.10 -18.03
N ALA A 332 -23.88 14.57 -19.11
CA ALA A 332 -23.80 13.84 -20.37
C ALA A 332 -23.05 12.51 -20.20
N THR A 333 -21.90 12.53 -19.53
CA THR A 333 -21.12 11.32 -19.21
C THR A 333 -21.94 10.34 -18.37
N ALA A 334 -22.58 10.79 -17.29
CA ALA A 334 -23.42 9.91 -16.47
C ALA A 334 -24.59 9.30 -17.26
N TYR A 335 -25.16 10.07 -18.21
CA TYR A 335 -26.20 9.58 -19.11
C TYR A 335 -25.69 8.51 -20.08
N GLU A 336 -24.56 8.75 -20.75
CA GLU A 336 -23.93 7.81 -21.67
C GLU A 336 -23.51 6.52 -20.96
N GLU A 337 -22.94 6.63 -19.77
CA GLU A 337 -22.56 5.49 -18.94
C GLU A 337 -23.81 4.67 -18.57
N ALA A 338 -24.84 5.30 -17.99
CA ALA A 338 -26.08 4.63 -17.63
C ALA A 338 -26.78 3.98 -18.84
N LEU A 339 -26.74 4.63 -20.01
CA LEU A 339 -27.31 4.11 -21.26
C LEU A 339 -26.53 2.89 -21.78
N THR A 340 -25.21 2.95 -21.72
CA THR A 340 -24.32 1.84 -22.09
C THR A 340 -24.59 0.66 -21.18
N PHE A 341 -24.65 0.86 -19.86
CA PHE A 341 -25.00 -0.20 -18.92
C PHE A 341 -26.40 -0.77 -19.14
N TYR A 342 -27.39 0.08 -19.38
CA TYR A 342 -28.74 -0.33 -19.71
C TYR A 342 -28.78 -1.26 -20.94
N LYS A 343 -28.06 -0.90 -22.01
CA LYS A 343 -28.07 -1.62 -23.30
C LYS A 343 -27.17 -2.86 -23.31
N GLU A 344 -26.04 -2.82 -22.62
CA GLU A 344 -24.96 -3.78 -22.82
C GLU A 344 -24.73 -4.71 -21.65
N CYS A 345 -25.25 -4.39 -20.46
CA CYS A 345 -25.07 -5.26 -19.29
C CYS A 345 -25.81 -6.59 -19.50
N LYS A 346 -25.02 -7.61 -19.78
CA LYS A 346 -25.43 -8.98 -20.08
C LYS A 346 -24.81 -9.92 -19.05
N MET A 347 -25.63 -10.80 -18.48
CA MET A 347 -25.16 -11.84 -17.58
C MET A 347 -25.45 -13.21 -18.18
N GLN A 348 -24.46 -14.08 -18.06
CA GLN A 348 -24.52 -15.44 -18.55
C GLN A 348 -25.09 -16.31 -17.43
N ASN A 349 -26.31 -16.80 -17.63
CA ASN A 349 -26.86 -17.91 -16.85
C ASN A 349 -26.51 -19.22 -17.55
N VAL A 350 -26.58 -20.34 -16.81
CA VAL A 350 -26.16 -21.70 -17.22
C VAL A 350 -26.57 -22.05 -18.66
N ASP A 351 -27.73 -21.56 -19.14
CA ASP A 351 -28.24 -21.85 -20.48
C ASP A 351 -28.56 -20.62 -21.37
N THR A 352 -28.45 -19.37 -20.87
CA THR A 352 -28.84 -18.16 -21.64
C THR A 352 -28.08 -16.89 -21.26
N VAL A 353 -27.85 -16.00 -22.22
CA VAL A 353 -27.37 -14.63 -21.97
C VAL A 353 -28.57 -13.70 -21.86
N SER A 354 -28.81 -13.15 -20.67
CA SER A 354 -29.92 -12.22 -20.43
C SER A 354 -29.43 -10.78 -20.30
N LEU A 355 -30.17 -9.84 -20.90
CA LEU A 355 -29.93 -8.41 -20.73
C LEU A 355 -30.48 -7.99 -19.37
N VAL A 356 -29.60 -7.74 -18.41
CA VAL A 356 -30.00 -7.47 -17.01
C VAL A 356 -29.93 -6.00 -16.64
N GLY A 357 -29.32 -5.15 -17.49
CA GLY A 357 -29.09 -3.73 -17.22
C GLY A 357 -30.36 -2.98 -16.78
N ALA A 358 -31.46 -3.15 -17.52
CA ALA A 358 -32.74 -2.54 -17.18
C ALA A 358 -33.24 -2.92 -15.78
N ASN A 359 -33.27 -4.23 -15.48
CA ASN A 359 -33.77 -4.75 -14.21
C ASN A 359 -32.91 -4.27 -13.01
N ILE A 360 -31.59 -4.20 -13.21
CA ILE A 360 -30.67 -3.69 -12.17
C ILE A 360 -30.91 -2.20 -11.92
N LEU A 361 -31.06 -1.38 -12.97
CA LEU A 361 -31.32 0.05 -12.83
C LEU A 361 -32.68 0.32 -12.17
N GLU A 362 -33.73 -0.43 -12.53
CA GLU A 362 -35.04 -0.32 -11.89
C GLU A 362 -34.98 -0.69 -10.39
N ALA A 363 -34.30 -1.79 -10.06
CA ALA A 363 -34.12 -2.19 -8.67
C ALA A 363 -33.36 -1.14 -7.85
N LEU A 364 -32.30 -0.55 -8.43
CA LEU A 364 -31.54 0.52 -7.83
C LEU A 364 -32.38 1.77 -7.54
N LEU A 365 -33.19 2.21 -8.50
CA LEU A 365 -34.11 3.35 -8.33
C LEU A 365 -35.19 3.06 -7.29
N ALA A 366 -35.71 1.83 -7.26
CA ALA A 366 -36.71 1.43 -6.27
C ALA A 366 -36.14 1.47 -4.83
N ASN A 367 -34.88 1.04 -4.64
CA ASN A 367 -34.25 1.12 -3.31
C ASN A 367 -34.04 2.55 -2.87
N ARG A 368 -33.69 3.44 -3.81
CA ARG A 368 -33.41 4.84 -3.50
C ARG A 368 -34.64 5.53 -2.87
N LYS A 369 -35.85 5.12 -3.25
CA LYS A 369 -37.11 5.68 -2.72
C LYS A 369 -37.50 5.15 -1.34
N ARG A 370 -36.86 4.08 -0.86
CA ARG A 370 -37.06 3.54 0.49
C ARG A 370 -35.96 4.14 1.36
N GLU A 371 -36.29 5.17 2.13
CA GLU A 371 -35.34 6.01 2.89
C GLU A 371 -34.40 5.23 3.85
N ASP A 372 -34.65 3.94 4.10
CA ASP A 372 -33.86 3.10 5.00
C ASP A 372 -32.50 2.60 4.45
N GLY A 373 -32.10 3.00 3.23
CA GLY A 373 -30.78 2.62 2.69
C GLY A 373 -30.55 1.10 2.63
N HIS A 374 -31.62 0.32 2.66
CA HIS A 374 -31.61 -1.13 2.61
C HIS A 374 -31.45 -1.56 1.15
N GLY A 375 -30.26 -1.33 0.59
CA GLY A 375 -29.96 -1.84 -0.73
C GLY A 375 -30.15 -3.35 -0.84
N VAL A 376 -30.30 -3.79 -2.09
CA VAL A 376 -30.99 -5.05 -2.37
C VAL A 376 -30.25 -6.26 -1.80
N GLY A 377 -30.92 -7.00 -0.92
CA GLY A 377 -30.69 -8.44 -0.84
C GLY A 377 -31.29 -9.05 -2.10
N LYS A 378 -30.44 -9.53 -3.01
CA LYS A 378 -30.76 -10.08 -4.34
C LYS A 378 -31.89 -9.31 -5.05
N PRO A 379 -31.59 -8.33 -5.92
CA PRO A 379 -32.62 -7.89 -6.86
C PRO A 379 -33.17 -9.14 -7.55
N GLY A 380 -34.40 -9.12 -8.04
CA GLY A 380 -34.97 -10.23 -8.83
C GLY A 380 -34.18 -10.56 -10.12
N THR A 381 -32.98 -10.02 -10.25
CA THR A 381 -31.92 -10.33 -11.19
C THR A 381 -31.09 -11.51 -10.68
N ALA A 382 -30.87 -12.51 -11.51
CA ALA A 382 -29.93 -13.60 -11.24
C ALA A 382 -28.48 -13.13 -10.99
N ALA A 383 -28.17 -11.86 -11.27
CA ALA A 383 -26.82 -11.27 -11.22
C ALA A 383 -26.37 -10.89 -9.80
N GLU A 384 -25.26 -11.46 -9.35
CA GLU A 384 -24.60 -11.09 -8.11
C GLU A 384 -23.76 -9.81 -8.25
N PRO A 385 -23.63 -8.99 -7.17
CA PRO A 385 -22.78 -7.81 -7.12
C PRO A 385 -21.38 -7.96 -7.72
N LYS A 386 -20.74 -9.09 -7.44
CA LYS A 386 -19.40 -9.43 -7.95
C LYS A 386 -19.39 -9.56 -9.48
N GLU A 387 -20.42 -10.19 -10.05
CA GLU A 387 -20.56 -10.41 -11.49
C GLU A 387 -20.76 -9.10 -12.24
N VAL A 388 -21.62 -8.22 -11.70
CA VAL A 388 -21.86 -6.88 -12.25
C VAL A 388 -20.57 -6.06 -12.28
N THR A 389 -19.79 -6.08 -11.20
CA THR A 389 -18.54 -5.33 -11.19
C THR A 389 -17.48 -5.93 -12.10
N GLN A 390 -17.40 -7.26 -12.17
CA GLN A 390 -16.50 -7.94 -13.08
C GLN A 390 -16.83 -7.60 -14.54
N TRP A 391 -18.12 -7.57 -14.90
CA TRP A 391 -18.57 -7.14 -16.21
C TRP A 391 -18.15 -5.70 -16.52
N MET A 392 -18.40 -4.75 -15.60
CA MET A 392 -18.00 -3.35 -15.79
C MET A 392 -16.49 -3.21 -16.03
N ARG A 393 -15.67 -3.96 -15.27
CA ARG A 393 -14.21 -3.97 -15.41
C ARG A 393 -13.79 -4.54 -16.77
N GLN A 394 -14.35 -5.67 -17.18
CA GLN A 394 -14.03 -6.30 -18.46
C GLN A 394 -14.39 -5.42 -19.66
N LYS A 395 -15.42 -4.59 -19.53
CA LYS A 395 -15.85 -3.65 -20.57
C LYS A 395 -15.15 -2.30 -20.51
N GLY A 396 -14.31 -2.05 -19.50
CA GLY A 396 -13.69 -0.75 -19.28
C GLY A 396 -14.70 0.35 -18.93
N CYS A 397 -15.93 -0.01 -18.54
CA CYS A 397 -16.97 0.95 -18.22
C CYS A 397 -16.68 1.65 -16.88
N HIS A 398 -17.13 2.88 -16.76
CA HIS A 398 -17.18 3.56 -15.47
C HIS A 398 -18.22 2.91 -14.55
N PRO A 399 -17.93 2.84 -13.24
CA PRO A 399 -18.86 2.24 -12.30
C PRO A 399 -20.08 3.14 -12.16
N ILE A 400 -21.21 2.70 -12.71
CA ILE A 400 -22.53 3.35 -12.53
C ILE A 400 -23.16 2.89 -11.22
N ILE A 401 -22.68 1.76 -10.72
CA ILE A 401 -23.16 1.11 -9.51
C ILE A 401 -21.96 0.94 -8.58
N TRP A 402 -22.18 1.26 -7.31
CA TRP A 402 -21.24 1.12 -6.22
C TRP A 402 -21.77 0.10 -5.21
N HIS A 403 -20.86 -0.61 -4.55
CA HIS A 403 -21.20 -1.59 -3.52
C HIS A 403 -20.96 -1.02 -2.13
N THR A 404 -21.75 -1.44 -1.14
CA THR A 404 -21.46 -1.15 0.26
C THR A 404 -21.02 -2.42 1.01
N THR A 405 -20.52 -2.23 2.24
CA THR A 405 -20.26 -3.26 3.27
C THR A 405 -21.25 -4.41 3.29
N HIS A 406 -22.53 -4.13 3.01
CA HIS A 406 -23.63 -5.06 3.14
C HIS A 406 -24.00 -5.77 1.82
N LYS A 407 -23.10 -5.79 0.82
CA LYS A 407 -23.35 -6.35 -0.53
C LYS A 407 -24.54 -5.69 -1.25
N LYS A 408 -24.82 -4.44 -0.92
CA LYS A 408 -25.93 -3.67 -1.45
C LYS A 408 -25.48 -2.88 -2.68
N TYR A 409 -26.34 -2.79 -3.70
CA TYR A 409 -26.13 -1.91 -4.84
C TYR A 409 -26.57 -0.48 -4.50
N LYS A 410 -25.74 0.52 -4.81
CA LYS A 410 -26.07 1.96 -4.82
C LYS A 410 -25.67 2.56 -6.15
N PHE A 411 -26.29 3.66 -6.58
CA PHE A 411 -25.74 4.42 -7.70
C PHE A 411 -24.39 5.03 -7.33
N ALA A 412 -23.48 5.13 -8.29
CA ALA A 412 -22.17 5.74 -8.08
C ALA A 412 -22.23 7.26 -7.90
N SER A 413 -23.29 7.91 -8.38
CA SER A 413 -23.62 9.29 -8.05
C SER A 413 -25.11 9.55 -8.23
N GLU A 414 -25.56 10.68 -7.69
CA GLU A 414 -26.93 11.16 -7.90
C GLU A 414 -27.26 11.36 -9.39
N ARG A 415 -26.29 11.81 -10.19
CA ARG A 415 -26.45 11.99 -11.63
C ARG A 415 -26.70 10.67 -12.36
N HIS A 416 -26.03 9.60 -11.96
CA HIS A 416 -26.31 8.26 -12.50
C HIS A 416 -27.73 7.81 -12.19
N ALA A 417 -28.24 8.12 -11.00
CA ALA A 417 -29.63 7.82 -10.65
C ALA A 417 -30.61 8.61 -11.52
N GLN A 418 -30.38 9.91 -11.73
CA GLN A 418 -31.21 10.75 -12.59
C GLN A 418 -31.17 10.30 -14.05
N ALA A 419 -29.98 9.99 -14.57
CA ALA A 419 -29.79 9.43 -15.91
C ALA A 419 -30.55 8.11 -16.08
N ALA A 420 -30.40 7.18 -15.14
CA ALA A 420 -31.11 5.90 -15.15
C ALA A 420 -32.63 6.09 -15.17
N ALA A 421 -33.15 7.01 -14.36
CA ALA A 421 -34.59 7.33 -14.35
C ALA A 421 -35.06 7.89 -15.70
N ALA A 422 -34.29 8.82 -16.30
CA ALA A 422 -34.61 9.39 -17.60
C ALA A 422 -34.62 8.33 -18.73
N ILE A 423 -33.65 7.41 -18.72
CA ILE A 423 -33.56 6.31 -19.69
C ILE A 423 -34.76 5.37 -19.57
N LEU A 424 -35.12 4.97 -18.35
CA LEU A 424 -36.23 4.05 -18.10
C LEU A 424 -37.60 4.68 -18.40
N ASN A 425 -37.77 5.98 -18.13
CA ASN A 425 -39.02 6.69 -18.42
C ASN A 425 -39.25 6.83 -19.94
N ARG A 426 -38.22 7.08 -20.74
CA ARG A 426 -38.33 7.17 -22.22
C ARG A 426 -38.82 5.88 -22.89
N ARG A 427 -38.76 4.74 -22.20
CA ARG A 427 -39.27 3.45 -22.69
C ARG A 427 -40.74 3.20 -22.34
N ARG A 428 -41.26 3.89 -21.32
CA ARG A 428 -42.64 3.73 -20.83
C ARG A 428 -43.62 4.63 -21.58
N CYS A 429 -43.11 5.64 -22.28
CA CYS A 429 -43.81 6.41 -23.30
C CYS A 429 -43.56 5.77 -24.66
#